data_AF-A0A921ENZ0-F1
#
_entry.id   AF-A0A921ENZ0-F1
#
_cell.length_a   1.000
_cell.length_b   1.000
_cell.length_c   1.000
_cell.angle_alpha   90.00
_cell.angle_beta   90.00
_cell.angle_gamma   90.00
#
_symmetry.space_group_name_H-M   'P 1'
#
loop_
_entity.id
_entity.type
_entity.pdbx_description
1 polymer ?
#
loop_
_entity_poly.entity_id
_entity_poly.type
_entity_poly.pdbx_seq_one_letter_code
_entity_poly.pdbx_strand_id
1 'polypeptide(L)'
;PSGRRMDGWQDLAEQVIDRVNLSGFAERDGRTLSGGQQRRATLAIGLAMRPRVLLLDEPTSSLDVASREGVTAMLSDLSDAISCAVVATHDMHLVADWANRVIVLEHGRIAADVEPRDLFAQPELMARVRLVPPQVAQLGLALGLRRPPLNVVELLDCLQIREKVPC
;
A
#
# COMPACT_ATOMS: atom_id res chain seq x y z
N PRO A 1 -13.32 20.05 -23.53
CA PRO A 1 -12.19 19.87 -24.48
C PRO A 1 -12.37 18.56 -25.27
N SER A 2 -12.68 18.67 -26.56
CA SER A 2 -12.95 17.55 -27.47
C SER A 2 -11.80 16.55 -27.45
N GLY A 3 -12.12 15.33 -27.03
CA GLY A 3 -11.17 14.25 -26.78
C GLY A 3 -10.44 13.82 -28.05
N ARG A 4 -9.13 13.67 -27.93
CA ARG A 4 -8.38 12.79 -28.83
C ARG A 4 -8.97 11.39 -28.63
N ARG A 5 -9.81 10.93 -29.56
CA ARG A 5 -10.14 9.50 -29.66
C ARG A 5 -8.84 8.79 -30.03
N MET A 6 -8.16 8.26 -29.03
CA MET A 6 -7.13 7.26 -29.24
C MET A 6 -7.84 5.96 -29.61
N ASP A 7 -7.45 5.33 -30.71
CA ASP A 7 -7.91 3.98 -31.03
C ASP A 7 -7.54 3.04 -29.87
N GLY A 8 -8.47 2.15 -29.48
CA GLY A 8 -8.28 1.23 -28.35
C GLY A 8 -8.49 1.81 -26.95
N TRP A 9 -9.10 3.00 -26.81
CA TRP A 9 -9.40 3.57 -25.49
C TRP A 9 -10.39 2.73 -24.67
N GLN A 10 -11.30 2.00 -25.33
CA GLN A 10 -12.27 1.11 -24.67
C GLN A 10 -11.56 -0.07 -24.00
N ASP A 11 -10.69 -0.75 -24.74
CA ASP A 11 -9.88 -1.85 -24.23
C ASP A 11 -8.99 -1.39 -23.06
N LEU A 12 -8.39 -0.21 -23.19
CA LEU A 12 -7.58 0.39 -22.11
C LEU A 12 -8.44 0.70 -20.88
N ALA A 13 -9.62 1.30 -21.07
CA ALA A 13 -10.53 1.62 -19.98
C ALA A 13 -10.98 0.35 -19.25
N GLU A 14 -11.37 -0.69 -19.99
CA GLU A 14 -11.78 -1.98 -19.44
C GLU A 14 -10.63 -2.64 -18.65
N GLN A 15 -9.43 -2.71 -19.23
CA GLN A 15 -8.24 -3.24 -18.55
C GLN A 15 -7.94 -2.49 -17.25
N VAL A 16 -8.01 -1.17 -17.27
CA VAL A 16 -7.67 -0.35 -16.11
C VAL A 16 -8.74 -0.45 -15.03
N ILE A 17 -10.02 -0.45 -15.40
CA ILE A 17 -11.15 -0.63 -14.47
C ILE A 17 -11.07 -2.00 -13.79
N ASP A 18 -10.71 -3.03 -14.55
CA ASP A 18 -10.55 -4.39 -14.05
C ASP A 18 -9.39 -4.49 -13.04
N ARG A 19 -8.22 -3.92 -13.38
CA ARG A 19 -7.06 -3.87 -12.48
C ARG A 19 -7.32 -3.14 -11.16
N VAL A 20 -8.28 -2.22 -11.11
CA VAL A 20 -8.68 -1.55 -9.87
C VAL A 20 -9.91 -2.16 -9.20
N ASN A 21 -10.33 -3.36 -9.63
CA ASN A 21 -11.49 -4.08 -9.09
C ASN A 21 -12.79 -3.24 -9.12
N LEU A 22 -13.01 -2.50 -10.21
CA LEU A 22 -14.21 -1.66 -10.41
C LEU A 22 -15.12 -2.11 -11.57
N SER A 23 -14.90 -3.29 -12.15
CA SER A 23 -15.67 -3.81 -13.30
C SER A 23 -17.19 -3.79 -13.07
N GLY A 24 -17.67 -4.14 -11.87
CA GLY A 24 -19.09 -4.07 -11.49
C GLY A 24 -19.66 -2.66 -11.28
N PHE A 25 -18.84 -1.63 -11.41
CA PHE A 25 -19.18 -0.22 -11.19
C PHE A 25 -18.91 0.67 -12.41
N ALA A 26 -18.46 0.11 -13.53
CA ALA A 26 -18.02 0.84 -14.72
C ALA A 26 -19.05 1.86 -15.24
N GLU A 27 -20.33 1.48 -15.24
CA GLU A 27 -21.44 2.30 -15.74
C GLU A 27 -22.11 3.17 -14.66
N ARG A 28 -21.61 3.15 -13.41
CA ARG A 28 -22.21 3.97 -12.35
C ARG A 28 -21.72 5.40 -12.40
N ASP A 29 -22.58 6.33 -11.99
CA ASP A 29 -22.16 7.70 -11.73
C ASP A 29 -21.09 7.71 -10.64
N GLY A 30 -19.91 8.26 -10.97
CA GLY A 30 -18.75 8.34 -10.06
C GLY A 30 -19.06 9.02 -8.73
N ARG A 31 -20.07 9.90 -8.68
CA ARG A 31 -20.52 10.57 -7.45
C ARG A 31 -21.22 9.64 -6.46
N THR A 32 -21.71 8.49 -6.94
CA THR A 32 -22.42 7.48 -6.14
C THR A 32 -21.50 6.38 -5.60
N LEU A 33 -20.23 6.41 -6.00
CA LEU A 33 -19.21 5.49 -5.52
C LEU A 33 -18.87 5.78 -4.06
N SER A 34 -18.54 4.74 -3.29
CA SER A 34 -17.96 4.89 -1.94
C SER A 34 -16.61 5.61 -2.01
N GLY A 35 -16.14 6.18 -0.90
CA GLY A 35 -14.84 6.87 -0.85
C GLY A 35 -13.68 5.99 -1.35
N GLY A 36 -13.65 4.71 -0.97
CA GLY A 36 -12.66 3.75 -1.46
C GLY A 36 -12.80 3.46 -2.96
N GLN A 37 -14.01 3.36 -3.49
CA GLN A 37 -14.25 3.20 -4.92
C GLN A 37 -13.82 4.44 -5.72
N GLN A 38 -14.10 5.65 -5.23
CA GLN A 38 -13.64 6.89 -5.86
C GLN A 38 -12.10 6.96 -5.88
N ARG A 39 -11.44 6.52 -4.80
CA ARG A 39 -9.97 6.46 -4.76
C ARG A 39 -9.40 5.52 -5.81
N ARG A 40 -10.03 4.35 -5.98
CA ARG A 40 -9.70 3.36 -7.01
C ARG A 40 -9.91 3.89 -8.42
N ALA A 41 -10.99 4.63 -8.65
CA ALA A 41 -11.23 5.29 -9.92
C ALA A 41 -10.15 6.34 -10.23
N THR A 42 -9.73 7.13 -9.24
CA THR A 42 -8.61 8.09 -9.38
C THR A 42 -7.29 7.40 -9.71
N LEU A 43 -7.00 6.26 -9.06
CA LEU A 43 -5.82 5.45 -9.36
C LEU A 43 -5.88 4.92 -10.80
N ALA A 44 -7.05 4.40 -11.23
CA ALA A 44 -7.30 3.98 -12.60
C ALA A 44 -6.99 5.09 -13.61
N ILE A 45 -7.48 6.31 -13.39
CA ILE A 45 -7.20 7.46 -14.26
C ILE A 45 -5.68 7.69 -14.38
N GLY A 46 -4.94 7.62 -13.28
CA GLY A 46 -3.48 7.73 -13.28
C GLY A 46 -2.79 6.62 -14.08
N LEU A 47 -3.28 5.39 -13.96
CA LEU A 47 -2.74 4.21 -14.64
C LEU A 47 -3.04 4.17 -16.14
N ALA A 48 -4.17 4.72 -16.55
CA ALA A 48 -4.51 4.85 -17.97
C ALA A 48 -3.46 5.67 -18.73
N MET A 49 -2.72 6.54 -18.05
CA MET A 49 -1.60 7.30 -18.62
C MET A 49 -0.32 6.46 -18.84
N ARG A 50 -0.32 5.18 -18.44
CA ARG A 50 0.84 4.26 -18.48
C ARG A 50 2.11 4.89 -17.90
N PRO A 51 2.08 5.39 -16.66
CA PRO A 51 3.21 6.08 -16.07
C PRO A 51 4.36 5.10 -15.79
N ARG A 52 5.60 5.55 -16.00
CA ARG A 52 6.78 4.80 -15.51
C ARG A 52 6.95 4.91 -14.01
N VAL A 53 6.53 6.04 -13.44
CA VAL A 53 6.64 6.36 -12.00
C VAL A 53 5.28 6.82 -11.50
N LEU A 54 4.80 6.21 -10.42
CA LEU A 54 3.55 6.55 -9.76
C LEU A 54 3.86 7.22 -8.40
N LEU A 55 3.31 8.41 -8.18
CA LEU A 55 3.43 9.13 -6.91
C LEU A 55 2.06 9.16 -6.23
N LEU A 56 1.98 8.70 -4.99
CA LEU A 56 0.73 8.61 -4.24
C LEU A 56 0.88 9.30 -2.88
N ASP A 57 -0.01 10.25 -2.61
CA ASP A 57 -0.09 10.92 -1.32
C ASP A 57 -1.22 10.32 -0.49
N GLU A 58 -0.85 9.69 0.62
CA GLU A 58 -1.72 9.06 1.62
C GLU A 58 -2.84 8.20 1.03
N PRO A 59 -2.55 7.22 0.13
CA PRO A 59 -3.54 6.51 -0.68
C PRO A 59 -4.56 5.71 0.14
N THR A 60 -4.19 5.31 1.36
CA THR A 60 -5.03 4.54 2.30
C THR A 60 -5.75 5.40 3.32
N SER A 61 -5.50 6.71 3.35
CA SER A 61 -6.14 7.62 4.31
C SER A 61 -7.66 7.61 4.14
N SER A 62 -8.36 7.63 5.29
CA SER A 62 -9.83 7.64 5.40
C SER A 62 -10.53 6.39 4.83
N LEU A 63 -9.78 5.32 4.54
CA LEU A 63 -10.33 4.03 4.13
C LEU A 63 -10.52 3.10 5.34
N ASP A 64 -11.52 2.24 5.28
CA ASP A 64 -11.66 1.07 6.17
C ASP A 64 -10.62 -0.01 5.84
N VAL A 65 -10.48 -0.99 6.74
CA VAL A 65 -9.46 -2.05 6.62
C VAL A 65 -9.55 -2.82 5.30
N ALA A 66 -10.75 -3.24 4.90
CA ALA A 66 -10.96 -4.01 3.66
C ALA A 66 -10.61 -3.16 2.42
N SER A 67 -10.95 -1.89 2.44
CA SER A 67 -10.61 -0.95 1.36
C SER A 67 -9.10 -0.70 1.29
N ARG A 68 -8.39 -0.68 2.42
CA ARG A 68 -6.92 -0.58 2.45
C ARG A 68 -6.24 -1.82 1.88
N GLU A 69 -6.68 -3.01 2.28
CA GLU A 69 -6.20 -4.28 1.71
C GLU A 69 -6.37 -4.30 0.19
N GLY A 70 -7.52 -3.81 -0.30
CA GLY A 70 -7.75 -3.59 -1.72
C GLY A 70 -6.70 -2.68 -2.35
N VAL A 71 -6.42 -1.52 -1.73
CA VAL A 71 -5.35 -0.58 -2.18
C VAL A 71 -3.99 -1.26 -2.22
N THR A 72 -3.59 -1.95 -1.17
CA THR A 72 -2.31 -2.66 -1.13
C THR A 72 -2.23 -3.73 -2.22
N ALA A 73 -3.27 -4.54 -2.41
CA ALA A 73 -3.33 -5.56 -3.45
C ALA A 73 -3.19 -4.93 -4.85
N MET A 74 -3.91 -3.83 -5.12
CA MET A 74 -3.74 -3.11 -6.39
C MET A 74 -2.30 -2.59 -6.55
N LEU A 75 -1.69 -2.00 -5.53
CA LEU A 75 -0.29 -1.54 -5.62
C LEU A 75 0.69 -2.69 -5.91
N SER A 76 0.44 -3.87 -5.35
CA SER A 76 1.19 -5.09 -5.66
C SER A 76 1.01 -5.50 -7.13
N ASP A 77 -0.23 -5.59 -7.63
CA ASP A 77 -0.55 -5.95 -9.02
C ASP A 77 -0.03 -4.95 -10.06
N LEU A 78 0.21 -3.71 -9.62
CA LEU A 78 0.78 -2.66 -10.47
C LEU A 78 2.29 -2.75 -10.60
N SER A 79 2.97 -3.42 -9.66
CA SER A 79 4.43 -3.53 -9.64
C SER A 79 5.01 -4.11 -10.93
N ASP A 80 4.23 -4.94 -11.65
CA ASP A 80 4.63 -5.49 -12.96
C ASP A 80 4.50 -4.49 -14.12
N ALA A 81 3.68 -3.46 -13.97
CA ALA A 81 3.39 -2.48 -15.03
C ALA A 81 4.08 -1.11 -14.84
N ILE A 82 4.50 -0.78 -13.62
CA ILE A 82 5.20 0.47 -13.31
C ILE A 82 6.64 0.19 -12.88
N SER A 83 7.58 1.05 -13.28
CA SER A 83 8.98 0.88 -12.87
C SER A 83 9.22 1.25 -11.42
N CYS A 84 8.41 2.16 -10.86
CA CYS A 84 8.54 2.61 -9.49
C CYS A 84 7.21 3.22 -9.00
N ALA A 85 6.81 2.90 -7.78
CA ALA A 85 5.81 3.66 -7.04
C ALA A 85 6.45 4.27 -5.79
N VAL A 86 6.11 5.52 -5.51
CA VAL A 86 6.48 6.23 -4.28
C VAL A 86 5.20 6.60 -3.56
N VAL A 87 5.06 6.12 -2.34
CA VAL A 87 3.91 6.40 -1.48
C VAL A 87 4.38 7.25 -0.31
N ALA A 88 3.80 8.44 -0.15
CA ALA A 88 3.91 9.21 1.07
C ALA A 88 2.82 8.71 2.02
N THR A 89 3.20 8.13 3.16
CA THR A 89 2.22 7.66 4.14
C THR A 89 2.76 7.61 5.56
N HIS A 90 1.83 7.71 6.52
CA HIS A 90 2.04 7.36 7.92
C HIS A 90 1.46 5.98 8.29
N ASP A 91 0.86 5.27 7.34
CA ASP A 91 0.28 3.93 7.53
C ASP A 91 1.38 2.86 7.56
N MET A 92 1.77 2.45 8.76
CA MET A 92 2.86 1.47 8.93
C MET A 92 2.46 0.05 8.54
N HIS A 93 1.16 -0.26 8.44
CA HIS A 93 0.69 -1.55 7.90
C HIS A 93 0.96 -1.62 6.40
N LEU A 94 0.63 -0.56 5.65
CA LEU A 94 0.98 -0.47 4.23
C LEU A 94 2.50 -0.57 4.01
N VAL A 95 3.29 0.09 4.86
CA VAL A 95 4.76 0.02 4.79
C VAL A 95 5.26 -1.41 5.04
N ALA A 96 4.65 -2.14 5.97
CA ALA A 96 5.05 -3.52 6.26
C ALA A 96 4.67 -4.51 5.14
N ASP A 97 3.50 -4.30 4.52
CA ASP A 97 2.93 -5.25 3.55
C ASP A 97 3.46 -5.06 2.13
N TRP A 98 3.78 -3.81 1.74
CA TRP A 98 4.06 -3.49 0.33
C TRP A 98 5.43 -2.85 0.09
N ALA A 99 5.94 -2.03 1.01
CA ALA A 99 7.16 -1.28 0.74
C ALA A 99 8.40 -2.19 0.76
N ASN A 100 9.36 -1.91 -0.11
CA ASN A 100 10.68 -2.55 -0.11
C ASN A 100 11.80 -1.63 0.42
N ARG A 101 11.56 -0.32 0.42
CA ARG A 101 12.47 0.72 0.91
C ARG A 101 11.64 1.83 1.55
N VAL A 102 12.12 2.36 2.67
CA VAL A 102 11.48 3.42 3.44
C VAL A 102 12.44 4.57 3.63
N ILE A 103 12.03 5.76 3.18
CA ILE A 103 12.75 7.01 3.42
C ILE A 103 11.97 7.77 4.50
N VAL A 104 12.59 7.92 5.67
CA VAL A 104 12.01 8.66 6.79
C VAL A 104 12.43 10.12 6.69
N LEU A 105 11.44 11.01 6.65
CA LEU A 105 11.67 12.46 6.62
C LEU A 105 11.43 13.07 8.00
N GLU A 106 12.38 13.88 8.46
CA GLU A 106 12.31 14.64 9.72
C GLU A 106 12.78 16.07 9.46
N HIS A 107 11.91 17.06 9.71
CA HIS A 107 12.21 18.49 9.51
C HIS A 107 12.82 18.81 8.12
N GLY A 108 12.31 18.19 7.06
CA GLY A 108 12.78 18.39 5.68
C GLY A 108 14.10 17.71 5.35
N ARG A 109 14.62 16.84 6.22
CA ARG A 109 15.84 16.05 5.98
C ARG A 109 15.54 14.56 6.03
N ILE A 110 16.36 13.77 5.34
CA ILE A 110 16.30 12.31 5.43
C ILE A 110 16.90 11.90 6.77
N ALA A 111 16.07 11.36 7.66
CA ALA A 111 16.50 10.81 8.94
C ALA A 111 16.94 9.34 8.82
N ALA A 112 16.34 8.60 7.89
CA ALA A 112 16.70 7.21 7.60
C ALA A 112 16.31 6.84 6.17
N ASP A 113 17.03 5.87 5.63
CA ASP A 113 16.81 5.26 4.31
C ASP A 113 17.13 3.77 4.45
N VAL A 114 16.10 2.96 4.73
CA VAL A 114 16.24 1.59 5.22
C VAL A 114 15.10 0.70 4.71
N GLU A 115 15.21 -0.61 4.86
CA GLU A 115 14.10 -1.53 4.64
C GLU A 115 13.04 -1.40 5.76
N PRO A 116 11.76 -1.73 5.52
CA PRO A 116 10.70 -1.63 6.54
C PRO A 116 11.03 -2.33 7.85
N ARG A 117 11.64 -3.51 7.75
CA ARG A 117 12.04 -4.32 8.90
C ARG A 117 13.08 -3.62 9.77
N ASP A 118 14.08 -3.03 9.13
CA ASP A 118 15.15 -2.31 9.82
C ASP A 118 14.63 -1.02 10.44
N LEU A 119 13.63 -0.37 9.83
CA LEU A 119 12.92 0.75 10.45
C LEU A 119 12.21 0.31 11.73
N PHE A 120 11.42 -0.77 11.68
CA PHE A 120 10.69 -1.27 12.84
C PHE A 120 11.58 -1.78 13.96
N ALA A 121 12.81 -2.18 13.64
CA ALA A 121 13.83 -2.57 14.63
C ALA A 121 14.49 -1.38 15.35
N GLN A 122 14.16 -0.12 15.00
CA GLN A 122 14.74 1.09 15.57
C GLN A 122 13.72 1.88 16.41
N PRO A 123 13.41 1.45 17.65
CA PRO A 123 12.38 2.08 18.48
C PRO A 123 12.67 3.56 18.80
N GLU A 124 13.94 3.93 18.98
CA GLU A 124 14.34 5.32 19.22
C GLU A 124 14.05 6.24 18.03
N LEU A 125 14.34 5.78 16.81
CA LEU A 125 14.03 6.51 15.58
C LEU A 125 12.51 6.65 15.44
N MET A 126 11.76 5.55 15.56
CA MET A 126 10.31 5.58 15.42
C MET A 126 9.64 6.51 16.44
N ALA A 127 10.08 6.48 17.70
CA ALA A 127 9.60 7.40 18.74
C ALA A 127 9.94 8.86 18.39
N ARG A 128 11.16 9.14 17.94
CA ARG A 128 11.60 10.49 17.54
C ARG A 128 10.75 11.05 16.40
N VAL A 129 10.45 10.25 15.38
CA VAL A 129 9.65 10.67 14.23
C VAL A 129 8.14 10.48 14.42
N ARG A 130 7.71 10.05 15.61
CA ARG A 130 6.30 9.83 15.99
C ARG A 130 5.57 8.82 15.07
N LEU A 131 6.28 7.77 14.66
CA LEU A 131 5.70 6.64 13.95
C LEU A 131 5.51 5.47 14.92
N VAL A 132 4.45 4.69 14.69
CA VAL A 132 4.13 3.51 15.52
C VAL A 132 4.20 2.27 14.63
N PRO A 133 5.09 1.30 14.92
CA PRO A 133 5.19 0.09 14.12
C PRO A 133 3.89 -0.73 14.19
N PRO A 134 3.63 -1.62 13.21
CA PRO A 134 2.46 -2.50 13.25
C PRO A 134 2.44 -3.36 14.52
N GLN A 135 1.24 -3.75 14.97
CA GLN A 135 1.09 -4.52 16.22
C GLN A 135 1.87 -5.84 16.18
N VAL A 136 1.97 -6.47 15.01
CA VAL A 136 2.72 -7.71 14.83
C VAL A 136 4.22 -7.52 15.05
N ALA A 137 4.79 -6.41 14.57
CA ALA A 137 6.18 -6.05 14.79
C ALA A 137 6.44 -5.74 16.27
N GLN A 138 5.52 -4.99 16.91
CA GLN A 138 5.59 -4.72 18.36
C GLN A 138 5.57 -5.99 19.20
N LEU A 139 4.66 -6.92 18.87
CA LEU A 139 4.55 -8.20 19.56
C LEU A 139 5.82 -9.03 19.37
N GLY A 140 6.37 -9.11 18.15
CA GLY A 140 7.62 -9.81 17.91
C GLY A 140 8.78 -9.27 18.74
N LEU A 141 8.92 -7.94 18.82
CA LEU A 141 9.94 -7.30 19.66
C LEU A 141 9.70 -7.58 21.16
N ALA A 142 8.46 -7.53 21.62
CA ALA A 142 8.10 -7.84 23.01
C ALA A 142 8.40 -9.31 23.39
N LEU A 143 8.34 -10.23 22.41
CA LEU A 143 8.72 -11.63 22.56
C LEU A 143 10.24 -11.87 22.43
N GLY A 144 11.04 -10.81 22.26
CA GLY A 144 12.49 -10.90 22.15
C GLY A 144 13.01 -11.31 20.77
N LEU A 145 12.18 -11.25 19.72
CA LEU A 145 12.64 -11.49 18.36
C LEU A 145 13.58 -10.36 17.92
N ARG A 146 14.79 -10.72 17.48
CA ARG A 146 15.78 -9.75 16.97
C ARG A 146 15.36 -9.11 15.66
N ARG A 147 14.57 -9.83 14.86
CA ARG A 147 13.98 -9.35 13.60
C ARG A 147 12.48 -9.20 13.80
N PRO A 148 11.93 -7.98 13.76
CA PRO A 148 10.49 -7.79 13.90
C PRO A 148 9.78 -8.40 12.68
N PRO A 149 8.75 -9.25 12.88
CA PRO A 149 7.96 -9.79 11.78
C PRO A 149 7.14 -8.67 11.14
N LEU A 150 6.97 -8.73 9.81
CA LEU A 150 6.22 -7.73 9.05
C LEU A 150 4.72 -8.06 8.99
N ASN A 151 4.37 -9.34 9.07
CA ASN A 151 2.99 -9.81 9.02
C ASN A 151 2.76 -11.00 9.99
N VAL A 152 1.49 -11.38 10.16
CA VAL A 152 1.09 -12.42 11.10
C VAL A 152 1.67 -13.79 10.72
N VAL A 153 1.73 -14.10 9.42
CA VAL A 153 2.28 -15.38 8.93
C VAL A 153 3.74 -15.51 9.34
N GLU A 154 4.53 -14.46 9.15
CA GLU A 154 5.93 -14.43 9.55
C GLU A 154 6.09 -14.59 11.07
N LEU A 155 5.26 -13.94 11.88
CA LEU A 155 5.30 -14.11 13.33
C LEU A 155 5.04 -15.57 13.73
N LEU A 156 4.01 -16.20 13.16
CA LEU A 156 3.68 -17.60 13.44
C LEU A 156 4.81 -18.55 13.03
N ASP A 157 5.49 -18.25 11.91
CA ASP A 157 6.66 -18.99 11.44
C ASP A 157 7.83 -18.86 12.41
N CYS A 158 8.09 -17.65 12.91
CA CYS A 158 9.13 -17.42 13.94
C CYS A 158 8.86 -18.15 15.25
N LEU A 159 7.59 -18.30 15.64
CA LEU A 159 7.20 -18.96 16.89
C LEU A 159 7.04 -20.48 16.75
N GLN A 160 7.19 -21.04 15.54
CA GLN A 160 6.97 -22.46 15.26
C GLN A 160 5.55 -22.95 15.62
N ILE A 161 4.54 -22.06 15.57
CA ILE A 161 3.15 -22.34 16.00
C ILE A 161 2.28 -22.97 14.86
N ARG A 162 2.88 -23.41 13.75
CA ARG A 162 2.12 -23.92 12.58
C ARG A 162 1.23 -25.16 12.82
N GLU A 163 1.29 -25.82 13.97
CA GLU A 163 0.47 -27.02 14.24
C GLU A 163 -0.85 -26.79 15.00
N LYS A 164 -1.21 -25.58 15.46
CA LYS A 164 -2.42 -25.40 16.31
C LYS A 164 -3.25 -24.15 16.09
N VAL A 165 -3.47 -23.73 14.84
CA VAL A 165 -4.50 -22.72 14.55
C VAL A 165 -5.62 -23.38 13.72
N PRO A 166 -6.71 -23.86 14.33
CA PRO A 166 -7.91 -24.19 13.58
C PRO A 166 -8.55 -22.89 13.08
N CYS A 167 -8.81 -22.83 11.77
CA CYS A 167 -9.67 -21.83 11.14
C CYS A 167 -11.08 -21.85 11.72
#